data_AF-A0A919LYS8-F1
#
_entry.id   AF-A0A919LYS8-F1
#
_cell.length_a   1.000
_cell.length_b   1.000
_cell.length_c   1.000
_cell.angle_alpha   90.00
_cell.angle_beta   90.00
_cell.angle_gamma   90.00
#
_symmetry.space_group_name_H-M   'P 1'
#
loop_
_entity.id
_entity.type
_entity.pdbx_description
1 polymer ?
#
loop_
_entity_poly.entity_id
_entity_poly.type
_entity_poly.pdbx_seq_one_letter_code
_entity_poly.pdbx_strand_id
1 'polypeptide(L)' 'MGRPPILPKKKKDGWYIEVRNKGAKSGLILIRDSYEAMMQAQRQYQTTKDVILLGEHRNGKKVEDSVKKEAKKKKEKA' A
#
# COMPACT_ATOMS: atom_id res chain seq x y z
N MET A 1 2.03 17.01 30.86
CA MET A 1 2.18 16.14 29.67
C MET A 1 0.96 15.22 29.61
N GLY A 2 0.16 15.28 28.54
CA GLY A 2 -1.12 14.57 28.46
C GLY A 2 -0.99 13.07 28.23
N ARG A 3 -2.04 12.31 28.60
CA ARG A 3 -2.08 10.85 28.41
C ARG A 3 -1.85 10.50 26.93
N PRO A 4 -0.99 9.52 26.62
CA PRO A 4 -0.81 9.08 25.24
C PRO A 4 -2.15 8.60 24.64
N PRO A 5 -2.38 8.84 23.34
CA PRO A 5 -3.62 8.42 22.67
C PRO A 5 -3.80 6.90 22.76
N ILE A 6 -4.99 6.48 23.17
CA ILE A 6 -5.36 5.05 23.32
C ILE A 6 -5.79 4.39 22.00
N LEU A 7 -6.12 5.18 20.98
CA LEU A 7 -6.61 4.67 19.71
C LEU A 7 -5.46 4.24 18.79
N PRO A 8 -5.60 3.12 18.06
CA PRO A 8 -4.60 2.70 17.09
C PRO A 8 -4.37 3.77 16.02
N LYS A 9 -3.10 4.01 15.70
CA LYS A 9 -2.73 4.95 14.65
C LYS A 9 -3.19 4.41 13.30
N LYS A 10 -3.96 5.22 12.56
CA LYS A 10 -4.38 4.88 11.19
C LYS A 10 -3.15 4.76 10.30
N LYS A 11 -3.19 3.85 9.33
CA LYS A 11 -2.22 3.81 8.23
C LYS A 11 -2.31 5.15 7.47
N LYS A 12 -1.16 5.59 6.95
CA LYS A 12 -1.12 6.77 6.08
C LYS A 12 -1.82 6.44 4.75
N ASP A 13 -2.35 7.47 4.13
CA ASP A 13 -2.88 7.36 2.79
C ASP A 13 -1.74 7.50 1.78
N GLY A 14 -1.85 6.82 0.65
CA GLY A 14 -0.85 6.86 -0.42
C GLY A 14 -0.61 5.52 -1.10
N TRP A 15 0.44 5.48 -1.91
CA TRP A 15 0.83 4.35 -2.74
C TRP A 15 1.96 3.57 -2.09
N TYR A 16 1.65 2.34 -1.69
CA TYR A 16 2.55 1.50 -0.93
C TYR A 16 3.39 0.62 -1.84
N ILE A 17 4.69 0.60 -1.58
CA ILE A 17 5.67 -0.27 -2.26
C ILE A 17 6.57 -0.91 -1.20
N GLU A 18 6.70 -2.22 -1.23
CA GLU A 18 7.64 -2.95 -0.39
C GLU A 18 8.90 -3.23 -1.20
N VAL A 19 10.05 -2.88 -0.62
CA VAL A 19 11.36 -3.07 -1.22
C VAL A 19 12.19 -3.96 -0.30
N ARG A 20 12.58 -5.14 -0.78
CA ARG A 20 13.32 -6.13 0.01
C ARG A 20 14.59 -6.57 -0.69
N ASN A 21 15.57 -7.02 0.09
CA ASN A 21 16.76 -7.64 -0.49
C ASN A 21 16.37 -8.94 -1.20
N LYS A 22 17.11 -9.31 -2.26
CA LYS A 22 16.83 -10.53 -3.03
C LYS A 22 16.90 -11.75 -2.11
N GLY A 23 15.85 -12.57 -2.11
CA GLY A 23 15.71 -13.75 -1.24
C GLY A 23 15.29 -13.46 0.20
N ALA A 24 15.09 -12.19 0.59
CA ALA A 24 14.55 -11.84 1.90
C ALA A 24 13.03 -12.07 1.95
N LYS A 25 12.52 -12.49 3.12
CA LYS A 25 11.08 -12.71 3.34
C LYS A 25 10.31 -11.40 3.55
N SER A 26 10.97 -10.36 4.05
CA SER A 26 10.38 -9.06 4.36
C SER A 26 11.30 -7.91 3.94
N GLY A 27 10.71 -6.74 3.70
CA GLY A 27 11.43 -5.53 3.32
C GLY A 27 10.97 -4.27 4.02
N LEU A 28 11.43 -3.15 3.47
CA LEU A 28 11.01 -1.81 3.86
C LEU A 28 9.79 -1.40 3.05
N ILE A 29 8.77 -0.86 3.73
CA ILE A 29 7.62 -0.24 3.06
C ILE A 29 7.90 1.25 2.84
N LEU A 30 7.86 1.67 1.58
CA LEU A 30 7.82 3.08 1.20
C LEU A 30 6.40 3.47 0.83
N ILE A 31 6.03 4.71 1.15
CA ILE A 31 4.73 5.29 0.85
C ILE A 31 4.98 6.52 -0.01
N ARG A 32 4.31 6.58 -1.17
CA ARG A 32 4.40 7.69 -2.12
C ARG A 32 3.06 8.38 -2.29
N ASP A 33 3.09 9.65 -2.62
CA ASP A 33 1.88 10.47 -2.72
C ASP A 33 1.09 10.16 -4.00
N SER A 34 1.77 9.77 -5.08
CA SER A 34 1.16 9.45 -6.38
C SER A 34 1.57 8.08 -6.92
N TYR A 35 0.75 7.56 -7.84
CA TYR A 35 1.04 6.33 -8.58
C TYR A 35 2.35 6.45 -9.36
N GLU A 36 2.56 7.58 -10.03
CA GLU A 36 3.77 7.83 -10.84
C GLU A 36 5.03 7.81 -9.98
N ALA A 37 4.98 8.42 -8.79
CA ALA A 37 6.10 8.39 -7.84
C ALA A 37 6.38 6.96 -7.32
N MET A 38 5.34 6.14 -7.13
CA MET A 38 5.50 4.73 -6.80
C MET A 38 6.17 3.96 -7.95
N MET A 39 5.74 4.18 -9.19
CA MET A 39 6.32 3.53 -10.37
C MET A 39 7.76 3.97 -10.61
N GLN A 40 8.08 5.24 -10.38
CA GLN A 40 9.47 5.73 -10.43
C GLN A 40 10.33 5.05 -9.36
N ALA A 41 9.84 4.93 -8.13
CA ALA A 41 10.55 4.20 -7.07
C ALA A 41 10.74 2.72 -7.42
N GLN A 42 9.74 2.07 -8.01
CA GLN A 42 9.84 0.69 -8.48
C GLN A 42 10.97 0.55 -9.51
N ARG A 43 11.03 1.44 -10.50
CA ARG A 43 12.08 1.44 -11.52
C ARG A 43 13.48 1.65 -10.96
N GLN A 44 13.60 2.45 -9.90
CA GLN A 44 14.89 2.70 -9.23
C GLN A 44 15.38 1.48 -8.44
N TYR A 45 14.48 0.83 -7.69
CA TYR A 45 14.88 -0.26 -6.80
C TYR A 45 14.93 -1.64 -7.47
N GLN A 46 14.17 -1.88 -8.55
CA GLN A 46 14.08 -3.19 -9.20
C GLN A 46 15.44 -3.77 -9.67
N THR A 47 16.42 -2.90 -9.96
CA THR A 47 17.75 -3.33 -10.42
C THR A 47 18.47 -4.13 -9.33
N THR A 48 18.34 -3.72 -8.07
CA THR A 48 19.13 -4.27 -6.95
C THR A 48 18.29 -5.06 -5.94
N LYS A 49 16.98 -4.81 -5.88
CA LYS A 49 16.08 -5.33 -4.86
C LYS A 49 14.85 -5.98 -5.49
N ASP A 50 14.21 -6.86 -4.73
CA ASP A 50 12.89 -7.36 -5.07
C ASP A 50 11.87 -6.32 -4.64
N VAL A 51 11.01 -5.93 -5.57
CA VAL A 51 10.03 -4.86 -5.38
C VAL A 51 8.63 -5.44 -5.49
N ILE A 52 7.80 -5.20 -4.48
CA ILE A 52 6.40 -5.63 -4.41
C ILE A 52 5.51 -4.39 -4.38
N LEU A 53 4.62 -4.27 -5.37
CA LEU A 53 3.63 -3.19 -5.42
C LEU A 53 2.43 -3.58 -4.56
N LEU A 54 2.26 -2.90 -3.42
CA LEU A 54 1.14 -3.14 -2.51
C LEU A 54 -0.12 -2.36 -2.93
N GLY A 55 0.06 -1.28 -3.68
CA GLY A 55 -1.01 -0.47 -4.28
C GLY A 55 -1.50 0.66 -3.38
N GLU A 56 -2.57 1.33 -3.82
CA GLU A 56 -3.13 2.49 -3.13
C GLU A 56 -3.86 2.08 -1.84
N HIS A 57 -3.59 2.84 -0.78
CA HIS A 57 -4.33 2.79 0.47
C HIS A 57 -4.97 4.16 0.74
N ARG A 58 -6.26 4.15 1.06
CA ARG A 58 -7.02 5.33 1.49
C ARG A 58 -7.84 5.02 2.72
N ASN A 59 -7.88 5.94 3.68
CA ASN A 59 -8.52 5.80 4.98
C ASN A 59 -8.14 4.47 5.68
N GLY A 60 -6.87 4.09 5.55
CA GLY A 60 -6.30 2.87 6.13
C GLY A 60 -6.72 1.54 5.49
N LYS A 61 -7.41 1.56 4.34
CA LYS A 61 -7.79 0.35 3.58
C LYS A 61 -7.20 0.37 2.18
N LYS A 62 -6.91 -0.81 1.63
CA LYS A 62 -6.45 -0.97 0.24
C LYS A 62 -7.62 -0.73 -0.72
N VAL A 63 -7.41 0.14 -1.72
CA VAL A 63 -8.46 0.60 -2.64
C VAL A 63 -8.94 -0.50 -3.59
N GLU A 64 -8.05 -1.38 -4.04
CA GLU A 64 -8.41 -2.44 -5.00
C GLU A 64 -9.37 -3.48 -4.41
N ASP A 65 -9.27 -3.73 -3.10
CA ASP A 65 -10.20 -4.62 -2.38
C ASP A 65 -11.59 -4.00 -2.27
N SER A 66 -11.71 -2.67 -2.20
CA SER A 66 -13.01 -2.00 -2.26
C SER A 66 -13.68 -2.12 -3.62
N VAL A 67 -12.94 -1.91 -4.72
CA VAL A 67 -13.52 -1.99 -6.08
C VAL A 67 -14.02 -3.41 -6.39
N LYS A 68 -13.25 -4.45 -6.03
CA LYS A 68 -13.66 -5.84 -6.24
C LYS A 68 -14.87 -6.23 -5.37
N LYS A 69 -14.98 -5.71 -4.14
CA LYS A 69 -16.16 -5.92 -3.27
C LYS A 69 -17.41 -5.23 -3.81
N GLU A 70 -17.29 -4.01 -4.30
CA GLU A 70 -18.43 -3.29 -4.90
C GLU A 70 -18.91 -3.94 -6.21
N ALA A 71 -17.98 -4.42 -7.04
CA ALA A 71 -18.31 -5.15 -8.26
C ALA A 71 -19.06 -6.46 -7.97
N LYS A 72 -18.65 -7.20 -6.93
CA LYS A 72 -19.37 -8.41 -6.48
C LYS A 72 -20.77 -8.09 -5.95
N LYS A 73 -20.90 -7.04 -5.13
CA LYS A 73 -22.18 -6.63 -4.53
C LYS A 73 -23.21 -6.13 -5.57
N LYS A 74 -22.75 -5.60 -6.71
CA LYS A 74 -23.61 -5.24 -7.85
C LYS A 74 -24.08 -6.46 -8.65
N LYS A 75 -23.24 -7.49 -8.81
CA LYS A 75 -23.60 -8.75 -9.48
C LYS A 75 -24.57 -9.62 -8.68
N GLU A 76 -24.57 -9.50 -7.35
CA GLU A 76 -25.44 -10.29 -6.46
C GLU A 76 -26.82 -9.64 -6.24
N LYS A 77 -26.98 -8.38 -6.67
CA LYS A 77 -28.24 -7.62 -6.60
C LYS A 77 -28.97 -7.49 -7.95
N ALA A 78 -28.36 -7.98 -9.03
CA ALA A 78 -28.94 -8.05 -10.37
C ALA A 78 -29.34 -9.50 -10.66
#